data_AF-A0A8E2ART2-F1
#
_entry.id   AF-A0A8E2ART2-F1
#
_cell.length_a   1.000
_cell.length_b   1.000
_cell.length_c   1.000
_cell.angle_alpha   90.00
_cell.angle_beta   90.00
_cell.angle_gamma   90.00
#
_symmetry.space_group_name_H-M   'P 1'
#
loop_
_entity.id
_entity.type
_entity.pdbx_description
1 polymer ?
#
loop_
_entity_poly.entity_id
_entity_poly.type
_entity_poly.pdbx_seq_one_letter_code
_entity_poly.pdbx_strand_id
1 'polypeptide(L)' 'WRPIYPPSHRNFNEQTYSFILVSARLETNAWTAILIDSPDITGITLDTTTNHFHIFNVY' A
#
# COMPACT_ATOMS: atom_id res chain seq x y z
N TRP A 1 -3.20 13.16 -3.59
CA TRP A 1 -3.24 11.80 -3.00
C TRP A 1 -2.80 10.80 -4.05
N ARG A 2 -2.10 9.74 -3.66
CA ARG A 2 -1.63 8.66 -4.54
C ARG A 2 -2.25 7.35 -4.05
N PRO A 3 -3.06 6.66 -4.87
CA PRO A 3 -3.67 5.40 -4.48
C PRO A 3 -2.67 4.25 -4.59
N ILE A 4 -2.78 3.32 -3.66
CA ILE A 4 -2.06 2.06 -3.63
C ILE A 4 -3.11 0.95 -3.55
N TYR A 5 -3.03 0.04 -4.50
CA TYR A 5 -3.87 -1.14 -4.57
C TYR A 5 -3.00 -2.37 -4.32
N PRO A 6 -3.59 -3.51 -3.92
CA PRO A 6 -2.90 -4.79 -3.93
C PRO A 6 -2.27 -5.06 -5.29
N PRO A 7 -1.08 -5.69 -5.36
CA PRO A 7 -0.36 -5.93 -6.61
C PRO A 7 -1.21 -6.69 -7.64
N SER A 8 -2.08 -7.57 -7.16
CA SER A 8 -2.94 -8.43 -7.96
C SER A 8 -4.33 -7.83 -8.23
N HIS A 9 -4.54 -6.51 -7.99
CA HIS A 9 -5.82 -5.81 -8.22
C HIS A 9 -6.42 -6.08 -9.60
N ARG A 10 -5.59 -6.29 -10.63
CA ARG A 10 -6.04 -6.54 -12.02
C ARG A 10 -6.10 -8.02 -12.41
N ASN A 11 -5.52 -8.90 -11.59
CA ASN A 11 -5.39 -10.32 -11.89
C ASN A 11 -6.49 -11.15 -11.23
N PHE A 12 -7.06 -10.65 -10.14
CA PHE A 12 -8.23 -11.27 -9.54
C PHE A 12 -9.49 -10.87 -10.34
N ASN A 13 -10.28 -11.85 -10.74
CA ASN A 13 -11.69 -11.64 -11.09
C ASN A 13 -12.53 -11.22 -9.86
N GLU A 14 -11.91 -11.22 -8.68
CA GLU A 14 -12.46 -10.81 -7.41
C GLU A 14 -12.25 -9.30 -7.19
N GLN A 15 -13.26 -8.66 -6.61
CA GLN A 15 -13.27 -7.24 -6.36
C GLN A 15 -12.17 -6.88 -5.34
N THR A 16 -11.38 -5.85 -5.61
CA THR A 16 -10.38 -5.35 -4.65
C THR A 16 -11.08 -4.61 -3.51
N TYR A 17 -10.99 -5.11 -2.28
CA TYR A 17 -11.66 -4.52 -1.12
C TYR A 17 -10.75 -3.63 -0.25
N SER A 18 -9.44 -3.68 -0.46
CA SER A 18 -8.48 -2.85 0.28
C SER A 18 -7.77 -1.84 -0.62
N PHE A 19 -7.52 -0.63 -0.09
CA PHE A 19 -6.63 0.36 -0.71
C PHE A 19 -6.04 1.29 0.35
N ILE A 20 -4.93 1.95 0.02
CA ILE A 20 -4.31 3.01 0.85
C ILE A 20 -4.17 4.28 0.01
N LEU A 21 -4.46 5.44 0.60
CA LEU A 21 -4.18 6.76 0.01
C LEU A 21 -3.00 7.41 0.69
N VAL A 22 -1.90 7.55 -0.04
CA VAL A 22 -0.72 8.28 0.46
C VAL A 22 -0.81 9.75 0.07
N SER A 23 -0.50 10.63 1.03
CA SER A 23 -0.48 12.07 0.78
C SER A 23 0.56 12.41 -0.29
N ALA A 24 0.20 13.30 -1.23
CA ALA A 24 1.14 13.76 -2.26
C ALA A 24 2.25 14.68 -1.69
N ARG A 25 2.13 15.09 -0.41
CA ARG A 25 3.14 15.86 0.31
C ARG A 25 4.26 15.00 0.88
N LEU A 26 4.07 13.68 0.94
CA LEU A 26 5.15 12.75 1.30
C LEU A 26 6.05 12.56 0.08
N GLU A 27 7.36 12.60 0.31
CA GLU A 27 8.33 12.31 -0.73
C GLU A 27 8.09 10.90 -1.29
N THR A 28 8.34 10.72 -2.59
CA THR A 28 7.97 9.47 -3.29
C THR A 28 8.84 8.29 -2.84
N ASN A 29 10.05 8.59 -2.38
CA ASN A 29 11.03 7.68 -1.81
C ASN A 29 10.87 7.51 -0.28
N ALA A 30 9.94 8.22 0.36
CA ALA A 30 9.66 8.04 1.79
C ALA A 30 8.69 6.89 2.06
N TRP A 31 8.20 6.19 1.03
CA TRP A 31 7.36 5.02 1.18
C TRP A 31 7.48 4.06 0.00
N THR A 32 7.22 2.78 0.25
CA THR A 32 7.19 1.72 -0.76
C THR A 32 5.99 0.81 -0.54
N ALA A 33 5.38 0.31 -1.62
CA ALA A 33 4.31 -0.69 -1.51
C ALA A 33 4.88 -2.05 -1.10
N ILE A 34 4.20 -2.74 -0.19
CA ILE A 34 4.56 -4.11 0.19
C ILE A 34 3.80 -5.06 -0.74
N LEU A 35 4.53 -5.97 -1.38
CA LEU A 35 3.92 -7.00 -2.24
C LEU A 35 3.28 -8.07 -1.35
N ILE A 36 1.95 -8.16 -1.40
CA ILE A 36 1.15 -9.13 -0.64
C ILE A 36 0.19 -9.80 -1.62
N ASP A 37 0.16 -11.13 -1.61
CA ASP A 37 -0.69 -11.92 -2.49
C ASP A 37 -2.08 -12.12 -1.88
N SER A 38 -2.82 -11.02 -1.73
CA SER A 38 -4.20 -11.01 -1.26
C SER A 38 -4.93 -9.76 -1.78
N PRO A 39 -6.18 -9.88 -2.27
CA PRO A 39 -6.98 -8.73 -2.68
C PRO A 39 -7.49 -7.87 -1.50
N ASP A 40 -7.47 -8.44 -0.28
CA ASP A 40 -8.01 -7.84 0.94
C ASP A 40 -6.96 -7.13 1.79
N ILE A 41 -5.69 -7.21 1.37
CA ILE A 41 -4.58 -6.62 2.10
C ILE A 41 -3.81 -5.66 1.21
N THR A 42 -3.72 -4.41 1.64
CA THR A 42 -2.82 -3.41 1.06
C THR A 42 -1.80 -3.00 2.11
N GLY A 43 -0.51 -3.06 1.75
CA GLY A 43 0.58 -2.70 2.66
C GLY A 43 1.49 -1.62 2.11
N ILE A 44 2.00 -0.76 2.99
CA ILE A 44 3.12 0.13 2.69
C ILE A 44 4.18 0.06 3.78
N THR A 45 5.43 0.27 3.39
CA THR A 45 6.50 0.67 4.30
C THR A 45 6.67 2.17 4.18
N LEU A 46 6.73 2.88 5.31
CA LEU A 46 7.06 4.29 5.40
C LEU A 46 8.42 4.42 6.07
N ASP A 47 9.34 5.06 5.36
CA ASP A 47 10.72 5.23 5.76
C ASP A 47 10.89 6.64 6.36
N THR A 48 11.39 6.71 7.59
CA THR A 48 11.84 7.96 8.19
C THR A 48 13.36 7.93 8.36
N THR A 49 13.92 9.03 8.84
CA THR A 49 15.37 9.10 9.11
C THR A 49 15.84 8.10 10.16
N THR A 50 14.93 7.62 11.02
CA THR A 50 15.29 6.79 12.19
C THR A 50 14.53 5.47 12.26
N ASN A 51 13.43 5.32 11.53
CA ASN A 51 12.52 4.18 11.69
C ASN A 51 11.90 3.75 10.36
N HIS A 52 11.47 2.50 10.35
CA HIS A 52 10.62 1.93 9.31
C HIS A 52 9.27 1.58 9.92
N PHE A 53 8.19 2.08 9.31
CA PHE A 53 6.83 1.76 9.72
C PHE A 53 6.17 0.90 8.67
N HIS A 54 5.69 -0.28 9.04
CA HIS A 54 4.85 -1.10 8.17
C HIS A 54 3.38 -0.84 8.51
N ILE A 55 2.62 -0.40 7.51
CA ILE A 55 1.20 -0.10 7.64
C ILE A 55 0.45 -1.08 6.75
N PHE A 56 -0.45 -1.86 7.35
CA PHE A 56 -1.31 -2.80 6.65
C PHE A 56 -2.77 -2.37 6.82
N ASN A 57 -3.48 -2.23 5.70
CA ASN A 57 -4.93 -2.15 5.68
C ASN A 57 -5.48 -3.53 5.33
N VAL A 58 -6.32 -4.09 6.21
CA VAL A 58 -6.92 -5.42 6.08
C VAL A 58 -8.44 -5.24 6.08
N TYR A 59 -9.09 -5.71 5.02
CA TYR A 59 -10.55 -5.73 4.89
C TYR A 59 -11.14 -7.04 5.42
#